data_AF-A0A183DGY2-F1
#
_entry.id   AF-A0A183DGY2-F1
#
_cell.length_a   1.000
_cell.length_b   1.000
_cell.length_c   1.000
_cell.angle_alpha   90.00
_cell.angle_beta   90.00
_cell.angle_gamma   90.00
#
_symmetry.space_group_name_H-M   'P 1'
#
loop_
_entity.id
_entity.type
_entity.pdbx_description
1 polymer ?
#
loop_
_entity_poly.entity_id
_entity_poly.type
_entity_poly.pdbx_seq_one_letter_code
_entity_poly.pdbx_strand_id
1 'polypeptide(L)'
;MFMTEDSEKKATRQHLSPGPGKILYHLLNGNLEVAAEEAVDSNYPHLACALSTFRYSDRTAYRNQASGDDCFSPIMHWNKTKESKFISEDLLKIYLIMAGEMHTEINGKKIFVNEGLDGLRAFAVFVWYYEPFDAPLKEVFHAFENDLAARKATITLKCDMFYELLHLACDPSYPMEVVLEPT
;
A
#
# COMPACT_ATOMS: atom_id res chain seq x y z
N MET A 1 26.29 -31.79 -30.72
CA MET A 1 26.74 -30.43 -30.35
C MET A 1 25.66 -29.46 -30.79
N PHE A 2 24.71 -29.14 -29.91
CA PHE A 2 23.88 -27.94 -30.00
C PHE A 2 23.57 -27.53 -28.56
N MET A 3 24.19 -26.42 -28.14
CA MET A 3 24.06 -25.83 -26.82
C MET A 3 22.95 -24.77 -26.85
N THR A 4 21.99 -24.91 -25.94
CA THR A 4 21.32 -23.88 -25.12
C THR A 4 20.94 -22.54 -25.76
N GLU A 5 19.65 -22.34 -26.05
CA GLU A 5 18.97 -21.04 -26.16
C GLU A 5 18.37 -20.61 -24.80
N ASP A 6 19.18 -20.64 -23.74
CA ASP A 6 18.72 -20.40 -22.36
C ASP A 6 19.37 -19.17 -21.69
N SER A 7 19.97 -18.25 -22.45
CA SER A 7 20.86 -17.23 -21.85
C SER A 7 20.50 -15.76 -22.06
N GLU A 8 19.44 -15.39 -22.78
CA GLU A 8 19.18 -13.96 -23.10
C GLU A 8 17.88 -13.35 -22.56
N LYS A 9 17.27 -13.92 -21.51
CA LYS A 9 16.20 -13.24 -20.74
C LYS A 9 16.48 -13.21 -19.24
N LYS A 10 17.69 -12.80 -18.86
CA LYS A 10 18.05 -12.50 -17.47
C LYS A 10 18.29 -11.00 -17.27
N ALA A 11 17.32 -10.19 -17.65
CA ALA A 11 17.26 -8.78 -17.27
C ALA A 11 16.62 -8.66 -15.88
N THR A 12 17.46 -8.52 -14.87
CA THR A 12 17.20 -7.78 -13.61
C THR A 12 15.81 -7.92 -12.97
N ARG A 13 15.42 -9.16 -12.63
CA ARG A 13 14.49 -9.37 -11.51
C ARG A 13 15.33 -9.43 -10.24
N GLN A 14 15.27 -8.41 -9.38
CA GLN A 14 15.71 -8.56 -8.00
C GLN A 14 14.96 -9.77 -7.44
N HIS A 15 15.66 -10.89 -7.25
CA HIS A 15 15.06 -12.13 -6.84
C HIS A 15 14.81 -12.05 -5.33
N LEU A 16 13.76 -11.32 -4.92
CA LEU A 16 13.22 -11.47 -3.58
C LEU A 16 12.90 -12.96 -3.39
N SER A 17 13.31 -13.52 -2.26
CA SER A 17 12.92 -14.88 -1.88
C SER A 17 11.39 -14.96 -1.85
N PRO A 18 10.79 -16.08 -2.30
CA PRO A 18 9.35 -16.28 -2.21
C PRO A 18 8.89 -16.09 -0.76
N GLY A 19 7.74 -15.43 -0.59
CA GLY A 19 7.20 -15.07 0.71
C GLY A 19 6.52 -13.71 0.77
N PRO A 20 6.14 -13.25 1.97
CA PRO A 20 5.32 -12.04 2.18
C PRO A 20 5.92 -10.77 1.57
N GLY A 21 7.24 -10.59 1.59
CA GLY A 21 7.89 -9.41 1.02
C GLY A 21 7.70 -9.29 -0.49
N LYS A 22 7.70 -10.40 -1.22
CA LYS A 22 7.48 -10.40 -2.68
C LYS A 22 6.00 -10.15 -3.03
N ILE A 23 5.09 -10.71 -2.23
CA ILE A 23 3.64 -10.41 -2.32
C ILE A 23 3.40 -8.92 -2.10
N LEU A 24 3.97 -8.36 -1.01
CA LEU A 24 3.86 -6.94 -0.69
C LEU A 24 4.41 -6.07 -1.83
N TYR A 25 5.58 -6.42 -2.39
CA TYR A 25 6.15 -5.71 -3.53
C TYR A 25 5.18 -5.66 -4.73
N HIS A 26 4.51 -6.77 -5.06
CA HIS A 26 3.52 -6.77 -6.15
C HIS A 26 2.31 -5.90 -5.84
N LEU A 27 1.81 -5.91 -4.60
CA LEU A 27 0.71 -5.05 -4.17
C LEU A 27 1.07 -3.56 -4.22
N LEU A 28 2.25 -3.17 -3.76
CA LEU A 28 2.74 -1.79 -3.78
C LEU A 28 2.98 -1.26 -5.20
N ASN A 29 2.99 -2.13 -6.21
CA ASN A 29 3.05 -1.77 -7.64
C ASN A 29 1.69 -1.91 -8.35
N GLY A 30 0.60 -2.21 -7.63
CA GLY A 30 -0.75 -2.33 -8.19
C GLY A 30 -1.01 -3.65 -8.92
N ASN A 31 -0.07 -4.60 -8.87
CA ASN A 31 -0.17 -5.89 -9.56
C ASN A 31 -0.85 -6.93 -8.68
N LEU A 32 -2.16 -6.76 -8.47
CA LEU A 32 -2.93 -7.60 -7.55
C LEU A 32 -2.97 -9.08 -7.98
N GLU A 33 -3.16 -9.35 -9.28
CA GLU A 33 -3.23 -10.71 -9.82
C GLU A 33 -1.92 -11.48 -9.54
N VAL A 34 -0.78 -10.84 -9.85
CA VAL A 34 0.55 -11.40 -9.60
C VAL A 34 0.81 -11.58 -8.10
N ALA A 35 0.30 -10.68 -7.25
CA ALA A 35 0.41 -10.83 -5.80
C ALA A 35 -0.39 -12.05 -5.29
N ALA A 36 -1.56 -12.33 -5.86
CA ALA A 36 -2.37 -13.49 -5.50
C ALA A 36 -1.71 -14.80 -5.97
N GLU A 37 -1.15 -14.83 -7.18
CA GLU A 37 -0.36 -15.96 -7.69
C GLU A 37 0.86 -16.23 -6.80
N GLU A 38 1.63 -15.19 -6.46
CA GLU A 38 2.79 -15.32 -5.56
C GLU A 38 2.38 -15.83 -4.17
N ALA A 39 1.19 -15.47 -3.69
CA ALA A 39 0.66 -15.99 -2.43
C ALA A 39 0.32 -17.50 -2.51
N VAL A 40 -0.14 -17.99 -3.66
CA VAL A 40 -0.32 -19.44 -3.89
C VAL A 40 1.05 -20.12 -3.90
N ASP A 41 1.99 -19.60 -4.69
CA ASP A 41 3.34 -20.16 -4.84
C ASP A 41 4.15 -20.16 -3.53
N SER A 42 3.91 -19.16 -2.68
CA SER A 42 4.54 -19.01 -1.37
C SER A 42 3.82 -19.77 -0.25
N ASN A 43 2.82 -20.62 -0.57
CA ASN A 43 2.05 -21.44 0.38
C ASN A 43 1.22 -20.62 1.40
N TYR A 44 0.62 -19.50 0.96
CA TYR A 44 -0.36 -18.70 1.71
C TYR A 44 -1.75 -18.74 1.04
N PRO A 45 -2.42 -19.90 0.97
CA PRO A 45 -3.66 -20.05 0.19
C PRO A 45 -4.83 -19.20 0.72
N HIS A 46 -4.93 -19.00 2.04
CA HIS A 46 -5.95 -18.12 2.62
C HIS A 46 -5.73 -16.66 2.23
N LEU A 47 -4.48 -16.23 2.15
CA LEU A 47 -4.13 -14.89 1.71
C LEU A 47 -4.43 -14.72 0.21
N ALA A 48 -4.06 -15.69 -0.63
CA ALA A 48 -4.35 -15.67 -2.06
C ALA A 48 -5.86 -15.54 -2.35
N CYS A 49 -6.68 -16.31 -1.62
CA CYS A 49 -8.14 -16.23 -1.71
C CYS A 49 -8.64 -14.82 -1.33
N ALA A 50 -8.18 -14.29 -0.19
CA ALA A 50 -8.59 -12.98 0.28
C ALA A 50 -8.14 -11.85 -0.66
N LEU A 51 -6.91 -11.92 -1.20
CA LEU A 51 -6.39 -10.98 -2.20
C LEU A 51 -7.21 -11.00 -3.50
N SER A 52 -7.73 -12.16 -3.89
CA SER A 52 -8.57 -12.29 -5.09
C SER A 52 -9.95 -11.65 -4.93
N THR A 53 -10.46 -11.58 -3.70
CA THR A 53 -11.83 -11.11 -3.43
C THR A 53 -11.90 -9.69 -2.88
N PHE A 54 -10.84 -9.17 -2.24
CA PHE A 54 -10.99 -7.95 -1.42
C PHE A 54 -11.32 -6.68 -2.21
N ARG A 55 -11.08 -6.65 -3.53
CA ARG A 55 -11.45 -5.52 -4.39
C ARG A 55 -12.97 -5.38 -4.58
N TYR A 56 -13.71 -6.47 -4.40
CA TYR A 56 -15.15 -6.56 -4.66
C TYR A 56 -15.97 -6.75 -3.39
N SER A 57 -15.31 -7.04 -2.27
CA SER A 57 -15.96 -7.12 -0.96
C SER A 57 -15.99 -5.74 -0.31
N ASP A 58 -17.07 -5.45 0.41
CA ASP A 58 -17.15 -4.33 1.32
C ASP A 58 -15.94 -4.35 2.27
N ARG A 59 -14.99 -3.42 2.06
CA ARG A 59 -13.78 -3.38 2.88
C ARG A 59 -14.10 -2.90 4.28
N THR A 60 -15.32 -2.44 4.59
CA THR A 60 -15.73 -2.28 5.98
C THR A 60 -15.69 -3.60 6.75
N ALA A 61 -15.79 -4.77 6.11
CA ALA A 61 -15.54 -6.04 6.81
C ALA A 61 -14.06 -6.20 7.22
N TYR A 62 -13.11 -5.73 6.40
CA TYR A 62 -11.67 -5.70 6.71
C TYR A 62 -11.27 -4.52 7.61
N ARG A 63 -11.98 -3.39 7.49
CA ARG A 63 -11.83 -2.19 8.30
C ARG A 63 -12.43 -2.38 9.68
N ASN A 64 -13.62 -2.95 9.83
CA ASN A 64 -14.12 -3.40 11.14
C ASN A 64 -13.21 -4.51 11.70
N GLN A 65 -12.45 -5.18 10.84
CA GLN A 65 -11.33 -6.05 11.20
C GLN A 65 -9.95 -5.33 11.39
N ALA A 66 -9.85 -4.00 11.31
CA ALA A 66 -8.60 -3.24 11.43
C ALA A 66 -8.73 -1.95 12.26
N SER A 67 -9.77 -1.14 12.01
CA SER A 67 -10.22 0.01 12.78
C SER A 67 -11.02 -0.43 14.01
N GLY A 68 -10.32 -0.65 15.11
CA GLY A 68 -10.65 -0.22 16.49
C GLY A 68 -11.97 -0.61 17.18
N ASP A 69 -13.10 -0.80 16.50
CA ASP A 69 -14.42 -0.84 17.15
C ASP A 69 -15.00 -2.25 17.28
N ASP A 70 -14.57 -3.23 16.48
CA ASP A 70 -15.04 -4.61 16.54
C ASP A 70 -13.98 -5.61 17.02
N CYS A 71 -14.38 -6.47 17.96
CA CYS A 71 -13.55 -7.48 18.64
C CYS A 71 -12.94 -8.56 17.70
N PHE A 72 -13.36 -8.59 16.42
CA PHE A 72 -12.96 -9.61 15.43
C PHE A 72 -11.81 -9.19 14.51
N SER A 73 -11.24 -8.01 14.74
CA SER A 73 -10.12 -7.46 14.00
C SER A 73 -8.79 -8.21 14.22
N PRO A 74 -8.15 -8.86 13.22
CA PRO A 74 -6.83 -9.47 13.41
C PRO A 74 -5.78 -8.47 13.89
N ILE A 75 -5.79 -7.22 13.42
CA ILE A 75 -4.80 -6.19 13.80
C ILE A 75 -4.98 -5.76 15.26
N MET A 76 -6.21 -5.41 15.68
CA MET A 76 -6.54 -5.14 17.08
C MET A 76 -6.38 -6.36 17.99
N HIS A 77 -6.66 -7.58 17.50
CA HIS A 77 -6.38 -8.83 18.22
C HIS A 77 -4.88 -8.94 18.46
N TRP A 78 -4.03 -8.80 17.44
CA TRP A 78 -2.57 -8.86 17.57
C TRP A 78 -1.98 -7.72 18.42
N ASN A 79 -2.63 -6.56 18.45
CA ASN A 79 -2.25 -5.44 19.32
C ASN A 79 -2.65 -5.73 20.78
N LYS A 80 -3.84 -6.32 21.01
CA LYS A 80 -4.34 -6.72 22.34
C LYS A 80 -3.60 -7.93 22.91
N THR A 81 -3.29 -8.94 22.09
CA THR A 81 -2.62 -10.19 22.51
C THR A 81 -1.10 -10.07 22.54
N LYS A 82 -0.52 -8.98 22.02
CA LYS A 82 0.93 -8.81 21.79
C LYS A 82 1.56 -9.87 20.87
N GLU A 83 0.74 -10.61 20.12
CA GLU A 83 1.19 -11.63 19.16
C GLU A 83 1.79 -11.04 17.89
N SER A 84 1.64 -9.73 17.70
CA SER A 84 2.32 -8.97 16.63
C SER A 84 3.83 -9.18 16.56
N LYS A 85 4.46 -9.63 17.65
CA LYS A 85 5.90 -9.99 17.67
C LYS A 85 6.24 -11.22 16.81
N PHE A 86 5.27 -12.05 16.47
CA PHE A 86 5.46 -13.28 15.70
C PHE A 86 5.05 -13.13 14.22
N ILE A 87 4.58 -11.94 13.82
CA ILE A 87 4.11 -11.67 12.47
C ILE A 87 5.17 -10.86 11.74
N SER A 88 5.54 -11.30 10.54
CA SER A 88 6.45 -10.53 9.69
C SER A 88 5.84 -9.18 9.35
N GLU A 89 6.63 -8.12 9.42
CA GLU A 89 6.18 -6.75 9.10
C GLU A 89 5.54 -6.66 7.70
N ASP A 90 6.06 -7.41 6.72
CA ASP A 90 5.51 -7.45 5.37
C ASP A 90 4.07 -7.99 5.34
N LEU A 91 3.83 -9.09 6.05
CA LEU A 91 2.49 -9.69 6.14
C LEU A 91 1.51 -8.73 6.83
N LEU A 92 1.95 -8.01 7.85
CA LEU A 92 1.15 -6.98 8.49
C LEU A 92 0.80 -5.85 7.51
N LYS A 93 1.77 -5.37 6.73
CA LYS A 93 1.53 -4.34 5.70
C LYS A 93 0.53 -4.82 4.65
N ILE A 94 0.56 -6.10 4.26
CA ILE A 94 -0.45 -6.68 3.36
C ILE A 94 -1.85 -6.60 3.97
N TYR A 95 -2.00 -6.99 5.24
CA TYR A 95 -3.31 -6.90 5.91
C TYR A 95 -3.80 -5.45 6.08
N LEU A 96 -2.89 -4.49 6.31
CA LEU A 96 -3.22 -3.06 6.35
C LEU A 96 -3.75 -2.57 5.00
N ILE A 97 -3.08 -2.93 3.89
CA ILE A 97 -3.53 -2.63 2.53
C ILE A 97 -4.95 -3.18 2.29
N MET A 98 -5.20 -4.42 2.68
CA MET A 98 -6.52 -5.04 2.52
C MET A 98 -7.61 -4.35 3.34
N ALA A 99 -7.24 -3.79 4.49
CA ALA A 99 -8.13 -3.00 5.33
C ALA A 99 -8.32 -1.55 4.86
N GLY A 100 -7.54 -1.10 3.86
CA GLY A 100 -7.50 0.29 3.40
C GLY A 100 -6.80 1.25 4.36
N GLU A 101 -6.04 0.71 5.32
CA GLU A 101 -5.27 1.48 6.29
C GLU A 101 -3.81 1.62 5.83
N MET A 102 -3.27 2.84 5.90
CA MET A 102 -1.93 3.14 5.34
C MET A 102 -0.84 3.19 6.40
N HIS A 103 -1.23 3.27 7.67
CA HIS A 103 -0.34 3.16 8.80
C HIS A 103 -1.06 2.68 10.06
N THR A 104 -0.32 2.13 11.00
CA THR A 104 -0.84 1.71 12.31
C THR A 104 0.23 1.85 13.37
N GLU A 105 -0.17 1.82 14.65
CA GLU A 105 0.75 1.78 15.78
C GLU A 105 0.63 0.43 16.49
N ILE A 106 1.73 -0.32 16.50
CA ILE A 106 1.79 -1.64 17.14
C ILE A 106 2.98 -1.66 18.09
N ASN A 107 2.72 -2.03 19.35
CA ASN A 107 3.74 -2.06 20.41
C ASN A 107 4.54 -0.74 20.55
N GLY A 108 3.92 0.42 20.29
CA GLY A 108 4.57 1.73 20.32
C GLY A 108 5.47 2.05 19.12
N LYS A 109 5.54 1.16 18.11
CA LYS A 109 6.19 1.44 16.82
C LYS A 109 5.10 1.78 15.80
N LYS A 110 5.24 2.94 15.15
CA LYS A 110 4.41 3.30 14.00
C LYS A 110 4.94 2.58 12.76
N ILE A 111 4.07 1.83 12.09
CA ILE A 111 4.38 1.07 10.88
C ILE A 111 3.62 1.73 9.73
N PHE A 112 4.33 2.06 8.65
CA PHE A 112 3.76 2.65 7.45
C PHE A 112 3.83 1.65 6.30
N VAL A 113 2.73 1.49 5.57
CA VAL A 113 2.67 0.64 4.37
C VAL A 113 3.63 1.16 3.30
N ASN A 114 3.70 2.48 3.15
CA ASN A 114 4.40 3.17 2.07
C ASN A 114 5.84 3.56 2.43
N GLU A 115 6.44 2.93 3.44
CA GLU A 115 7.80 3.20 3.86
C GLU A 115 8.80 2.84 2.75
N GLY A 116 9.69 3.77 2.40
CA GLY A 116 10.71 3.57 1.35
C GLY A 116 10.22 3.75 -0.09
N LEU A 117 8.94 4.08 -0.31
CA LEU A 117 8.42 4.47 -1.62
C LEU A 117 8.64 5.97 -1.87
N ASP A 118 8.88 6.35 -3.14
CA ASP A 118 8.77 7.75 -3.56
C ASP A 118 7.30 8.21 -3.51
N GLY A 119 7.08 9.52 -3.52
CA GLY A 119 5.74 10.09 -3.29
C GLY A 119 4.70 9.67 -4.31
N LEU A 120 5.08 9.50 -5.58
CA LEU A 120 4.14 9.07 -6.61
C LEU A 120 3.72 7.62 -6.39
N ARG A 121 4.67 6.71 -6.12
CA ARG A 121 4.33 5.33 -5.77
C ARG A 121 3.52 5.25 -4.48
N ALA A 122 3.89 6.03 -3.46
CA ALA A 122 3.13 6.10 -2.22
C ALA A 122 1.68 6.57 -2.48
N PHE A 123 1.49 7.64 -3.27
CA PHE A 123 0.15 8.13 -3.64
C PHE A 123 -0.65 7.10 -4.44
N ALA A 124 -0.01 6.37 -5.36
CA ALA A 124 -0.68 5.32 -6.12
C ALA A 124 -1.28 4.23 -5.22
N VAL A 125 -0.59 3.86 -4.12
CA VAL A 125 -1.12 2.91 -3.13
C VAL A 125 -2.40 3.44 -2.48
N PHE A 126 -2.49 4.74 -2.18
CA PHE A 126 -3.73 5.37 -1.72
C PHE A 126 -4.82 5.27 -2.78
N VAL A 127 -4.54 5.63 -4.03
CA VAL A 127 -5.53 5.55 -5.11
C VAL A 127 -6.07 4.13 -5.32
N TRP A 128 -5.25 3.10 -5.16
CA TRP A 128 -5.67 1.71 -5.37
C TRP A 128 -6.43 1.10 -4.19
N TYR A 129 -6.00 1.42 -2.97
CA TYR A 129 -6.42 0.66 -1.79
C TYR A 129 -7.02 1.49 -0.66
N TYR A 130 -7.09 2.82 -0.79
CA TYR A 130 -7.78 3.65 0.19
C TYR A 130 -9.25 3.26 0.32
N GLU A 131 -9.77 3.35 1.54
CA GLU A 131 -11.16 3.07 1.88
C GLU A 131 -11.83 4.35 2.42
N PRO A 132 -13.02 4.73 1.92
CA PRO A 132 -13.88 3.97 1.01
C PRO A 132 -13.36 3.87 -0.44
N PHE A 133 -13.59 2.73 -1.10
CA PHE A 133 -13.15 2.50 -2.49
C PHE A 133 -13.72 3.53 -3.49
N ASP A 134 -14.91 4.06 -3.21
CA ASP A 134 -15.57 5.10 -4.01
C ASP A 134 -15.30 6.52 -3.49
N ALA A 135 -14.33 6.70 -2.58
CA ALA A 135 -13.91 8.01 -2.11
C ALA A 135 -13.55 8.94 -3.28
N PRO A 136 -14.03 10.19 -3.27
CA PRO A 136 -13.56 11.21 -4.20
C PRO A 136 -12.04 11.36 -4.13
N LEU A 137 -11.39 11.57 -5.28
CA LEU A 137 -9.93 11.70 -5.35
C LEU A 137 -9.37 12.78 -4.41
N LYS A 138 -10.14 13.85 -4.18
CA LYS A 138 -9.82 14.90 -3.21
C LYS A 138 -9.65 14.39 -1.78
N GLU A 139 -10.50 13.46 -1.35
CA GLU A 139 -10.42 12.85 -0.02
C GLU A 139 -9.22 11.92 0.09
N VAL A 140 -8.97 11.11 -0.94
CA VAL A 140 -7.79 10.24 -1.06
C VAL A 140 -6.50 11.06 -0.97
N PHE A 141 -6.46 12.20 -1.67
CA PHE A 141 -5.32 13.11 -1.65
C PHE A 141 -5.10 13.75 -0.28
N HIS A 142 -6.15 14.21 0.39
CA HIS A 142 -6.05 14.72 1.75
C HIS A 142 -5.57 13.64 2.75
N ALA A 143 -6.02 12.39 2.60
CA ALA A 143 -5.53 11.28 3.41
C ALA A 143 -4.03 11.02 3.18
N PHE A 144 -3.57 11.12 1.93
CA PHE A 144 -2.15 11.03 1.59
C PHE A 144 -1.33 12.16 2.20
N GLU A 145 -1.83 13.40 2.20
CA GLU A 145 -1.15 14.54 2.83
C GLU A 145 -1.01 14.37 4.35
N ASN A 146 -2.03 13.86 5.01
CA ASN A 146 -1.98 13.54 6.44
C ASN A 146 -0.93 12.46 6.75
N ASP A 147 -0.81 11.45 5.89
CA ASP A 147 0.21 10.42 6.02
C ASP A 147 1.64 10.98 5.80
N LEU A 148 1.82 11.85 4.81
CA LEU A 148 3.10 12.56 4.59
C LEU A 148 3.49 13.39 5.81
N ALA A 149 2.55 14.14 6.38
CA ALA A 149 2.76 14.92 7.60
C ALA A 149 3.16 14.01 8.78
N ALA A 150 2.48 12.88 8.93
CA ALA A 150 2.78 11.90 9.98
C ALA A 150 4.17 11.24 9.81
N ARG A 151 4.65 11.08 8.57
CA ARG A 151 6.01 10.61 8.26
C ARG A 151 7.08 11.72 8.31
N LYS A 152 6.67 12.98 8.50
CA LYS A 152 7.53 14.17 8.36
C LYS A 152 8.20 14.24 6.98
N ALA A 153 7.53 13.75 5.95
CA ALA A 153 8.03 13.64 4.57
C ALA A 153 7.51 14.76 3.64
N THR A 154 6.72 15.70 4.17
CA THR A 154 6.02 16.75 3.40
C THR A 154 6.97 17.64 2.58
N ILE A 155 8.17 17.93 3.09
CA ILE A 155 9.11 18.87 2.47
C ILE A 155 9.64 18.32 1.14
N THR A 156 9.86 17.00 1.04
CA THR A 156 10.42 16.38 -0.16
C THR A 156 9.45 16.37 -1.34
N LEU A 157 8.13 16.34 -1.07
CA LEU A 157 7.11 16.29 -2.11
C LEU A 157 6.60 17.66 -2.54
N LYS A 158 6.51 18.63 -1.63
CA LYS A 158 6.01 19.97 -1.95
C LYS A 158 6.90 20.76 -2.93
N CYS A 159 8.14 20.32 -3.13
CA CYS A 159 9.02 20.89 -4.14
C CYS A 159 8.92 20.18 -5.50
N ASP A 160 8.03 19.19 -5.62
CA ASP A 160 7.84 18.41 -6.83
C ASP A 160 6.64 18.95 -7.63
N MET A 161 6.86 19.30 -8.89
CA MET A 161 5.80 19.72 -9.82
C MET A 161 4.67 18.68 -9.91
N PHE A 162 4.97 17.40 -9.73
CA PHE A 162 3.94 16.37 -9.71
C PHE A 162 2.96 16.53 -8.55
N TYR A 163 3.41 16.99 -7.38
CA TYR A 163 2.52 17.27 -6.26
C TYR A 163 1.56 18.41 -6.57
N GLU A 164 2.06 19.47 -7.21
CA GLU A 164 1.27 20.63 -7.64
C GLU A 164 0.20 20.24 -8.68
N LEU A 165 0.58 19.39 -9.64
CA LEU A 165 -0.35 18.84 -10.64
C LEU A 165 -1.42 17.93 -10.01
N LEU A 166 -1.04 17.10 -9.03
CA LEU A 166 -1.98 16.27 -8.29
C LEU A 166 -2.96 17.15 -7.50
N HIS A 167 -2.48 18.20 -6.84
CA HIS A 167 -3.31 19.13 -6.10
C HIS A 167 -4.30 19.86 -7.02
N LEU A 168 -3.85 20.31 -8.20
CA LEU A 168 -4.72 20.91 -9.22
C LEU A 168 -5.78 19.93 -9.74
N ALA A 169 -5.42 18.67 -9.96
CA ALA A 169 -6.35 17.64 -10.41
C ALA A 169 -7.42 17.32 -9.34
N CYS A 170 -7.07 17.45 -8.06
CA CYS A 170 -7.96 17.16 -6.93
C CYS A 170 -8.83 18.35 -6.50
N ASP A 171 -8.35 19.59 -6.74
CA ASP A 171 -9.08 20.82 -6.40
C ASP A 171 -9.04 21.82 -7.57
N PRO A 172 -10.16 21.99 -8.30
CA PRO A 172 -10.28 23.00 -9.36
C PRO A 172 -10.09 24.44 -8.89
N SER A 173 -10.16 24.69 -7.58
CA SER A 173 -9.93 26.00 -6.97
C SER A 173 -8.44 26.28 -6.74
N TYR A 174 -7.57 25.29 -7.00
CA TYR A 174 -6.14 25.45 -6.85
C TYR A 174 -5.59 26.43 -7.90
N PRO A 175 -4.80 27.45 -7.50
CA PRO A 175 -4.28 28.45 -8.42
C PRO A 175 -3.40 27.80 -9.48
N MET A 176 -3.82 27.91 -10.73
CA MET A 176 -3.10 27.37 -11.88
C MET A 176 -1.73 28.07 -12.06
N GLU A 177 -1.62 29.31 -11.58
CA GLU A 177 -0.41 30.12 -11.62
C GLU A 177 0.75 29.44 -10.89
N VAL A 178 0.49 28.71 -9.80
CA VAL A 178 1.52 27.98 -9.03
C VAL A 178 2.14 26.85 -9.85
N VAL A 179 1.38 26.25 -10.78
CA VAL A 179 1.85 25.20 -11.68
C VAL A 179 2.57 25.79 -12.90
N LEU A 180 2.05 26.90 -13.43
CA LEU A 180 2.56 27.52 -14.66
C LEU A 180 3.83 28.34 -14.44
N GLU A 181 4.04 28.88 -13.24
CA GLU A 181 5.21 29.67 -12.85
C GLU A 181 5.95 29.02 -11.67
N PRO A 182 6.60 27.85 -11.87
CA PRO A 182 7.31 27.16 -10.80
C PRO A 182 8.54 27.97 -10.35
N THR A 183 8.65 28.23 -9.05
CA THR A 183 9.79 28.92 -8.40
C THR A 183 11.09 28.13 -8.42
#